data_AF-A0A4Q2Y8Z1-F1
#
_entry.id   AF-A0A4Q2Y8Z1-F1
#
_cell.length_a   1.000
_cell.length_b   1.000
_cell.length_c   1.000
_cell.angle_alpha   90.00
_cell.angle_beta   90.00
_cell.angle_gamma   90.00
#
_symmetry.space_group_name_H-M   'P 1'
#
loop_
_entity.id
_entity.type
_entity.pdbx_description
1 polymer ?
#
loop_
_entity_poly.entity_id
_entity_poly.type
_entity_poly.pdbx_seq_one_letter_code
_entity_poly.pdbx_strand_id
1 'polypeptide(L)' 'MDLRLPIGYVFTIYGIILVIYGFITKGGEMYQKSLGMNVNISWGAVLLVFGLTMLFFAKKGKKQG' A
#
# COMPACT_ATOMS: atom_id res chain seq x y z
N MET A 1 -3.45 -19.20 13.75
CA MET A 1 -3.38 -17.72 13.64
C MET A 1 -3.54 -17.34 12.17
N ASP A 2 -4.52 -16.51 11.82
CA ASP A 2 -4.67 -16.00 10.45
C ASP A 2 -3.58 -14.97 10.15
N LEU A 3 -2.54 -15.38 9.42
CA LEU A 3 -1.45 -14.49 8.98
C LEU A 3 -1.93 -13.37 8.04
N ARG A 4 -3.12 -13.51 7.46
CA ARG A 4 -3.75 -12.55 6.55
C ARG A 4 -3.98 -11.18 7.21
N LEU A 5 -4.32 -11.17 8.50
CA LEU A 5 -4.55 -9.94 9.26
C LEU A 5 -3.27 -9.12 9.46
N PRO A 6 -2.20 -9.65 10.09
CA PRO A 6 -0.97 -8.89 10.29
C PRO A 6 -0.34 -8.47 8.96
N ILE A 7 -0.36 -9.34 7.94
CA ILE A 7 0.15 -9.00 6.61
C ILE A 7 -0.68 -7.88 5.99
N GLY A 8 -2.01 -7.98 6.00
CA GLY A 8 -2.90 -6.95 5.46
C GLY A 8 -2.69 -5.58 6.11
N TYR A 9 -2.48 -5.52 7.44
CA TYR A 9 -2.17 -4.27 8.14
C TYR A 9 -0.84 -3.67 7.70
N VAL A 10 0.22 -4.47 7.66
CA VAL A 10 1.57 -4.01 7.26
C VAL A 10 1.53 -3.41 5.86
N PHE A 11 0.99 -4.14 4.88
CA PHE A 11 0.90 -3.67 3.49
C PHE A 11 0.03 -2.41 3.34
N THR A 12 -1.08 -2.34 4.07
CA THR A 12 -1.95 -1.15 4.05
C THR A 12 -1.24 0.07 4.63
N ILE A 13 -0.57 -0.06 5.78
CA ILE A 13 0.15 1.04 6.45
C ILE A 13 1.28 1.55 5.55
N TYR A 14 2.13 0.65 5.03
CA TYR A 14 3.21 1.05 4.12
C TYR A 14 2.68 1.65 2.82
N GLY A 15 1.59 1.12 2.26
CA GLY A 15 0.92 1.70 1.10
C GLY A 15 0.46 3.14 1.35
N ILE A 16 -0.19 3.41 2.50
CA ILE A 16 -0.62 4.76 2.88
C ILE A 16 0.59 5.70 2.98
N ILE A 17 1.65 5.28 3.67
CA ILE A 17 2.87 6.07 3.84
C ILE A 17 3.47 6.44 2.49
N LEU A 18 3.61 5.49 1.57
CA LEU A 18 4.18 5.74 0.24
C LEU A 18 3.30 6.65 -0.62
N VAL A 19 1.98 6.49 -0.57
CA VAL A 19 1.06 7.37 -1.30
C VAL A 19 1.17 8.80 -0.77
N ILE A 20 1.11 9.00 0.55
CA ILE A 20 1.23 10.33 1.18
C ILE A 20 2.59 10.95 0.87
N TYR A 21 3.67 10.19 1.05
CA TYR A 21 5.02 10.65 0.76
C TYR A 21 5.19 11.04 -0.71
N GLY A 22 4.65 10.22 -1.62
CA GLY A 22 4.62 10.50 -3.04
C GLY A 22 3.85 11.78 -3.38
N PHE A 23 2.72 12.06 -2.72
CA PHE A 23 1.98 13.31 -2.88
C PHE A 23 2.77 14.52 -2.36
N ILE A 24 3.39 14.42 -1.19
CA ILE A 24 4.18 15.51 -0.59
C ILE A 24 5.39 15.86 -1.46
N THR A 25 6.05 14.84 -2.02
CA THR A 25 7.30 15.02 -2.78
C THR A 25 7.08 15.29 -4.25
N LYS A 26 5.83 15.29 -4.74
CA LYS A 26 5.48 15.40 -6.16
C LYS A 26 6.24 16.56 -6.83
N GLY A 27 7.07 16.24 -7.82
CA GLY A 27 7.89 17.23 -8.55
C GLY A 27 9.30 17.46 -8.02
N GLY A 28 9.74 16.74 -6.98
CA GLY A 28 11.12 16.78 -6.49
C GLY A 28 12.12 16.16 -7.48
N GLU A 29 13.37 16.65 -7.46
CA GLU A 29 14.46 16.17 -8.33
C GLU A 29 14.71 14.65 -8.23
N MET A 30 14.35 14.02 -7.11
CA MET A 30 14.47 12.57 -6.93
C MET A 30 13.74 11.76 -8.01
N TYR A 31 12.68 12.31 -8.62
CA TYR A 31 11.91 11.64 -9.67
C TYR A 31 12.60 11.69 -11.05
N GLN A 32 13.61 12.54 -11.26
CA GLN A 32 14.39 12.56 -12.50
C GLN A 32 15.09 11.22 -12.76
N LYS A 33 15.52 10.52 -11.70
CA LYS A 33 16.09 9.16 -11.78
C LYS A 33 15.06 8.09 -12.21
N SER A 34 13.77 8.41 -12.14
CA SER A 34 12.65 7.52 -12.48
C SER A 34 11.89 7.96 -13.73
N LEU A 35 12.56 8.66 -14.66
CA LEU A 35 11.93 9.28 -15.85
C LEU A 35 10.81 10.29 -15.51
N GLY A 36 10.88 10.95 -14.35
CA GLY A 36 9.86 11.89 -13.88
C GLY A 36 8.60 11.21 -13.31
N MET A 37 8.57 9.87 -13.22
CA MET A 37 7.42 9.15 -12.70
C MET A 37 7.43 9.08 -11.16
N ASN A 38 6.26 9.28 -10.56
CA ASN A 38 6.10 9.18 -9.11
C ASN A 38 5.96 7.72 -8.65
N VAL A 39 7.12 7.04 -8.55
CA VAL A 39 7.24 5.64 -8.15
C VAL A 39 6.61 5.37 -6.78
N ASN A 40 6.66 6.34 -5.86
CA ASN A 40 6.08 6.24 -4.52
C ASN A 40 4.55 6.11 -4.56
N ILE A 41 3.87 6.92 -5.39
CA ILE A 41 2.42 6.81 -5.57
C ILE A 41 2.07 5.50 -6.26
N SER A 42 2.77 5.14 -7.35
CA SER A 42 2.46 3.91 -8.11
C SER A 42 2.59 2.65 -7.25
N TRP A 43 3.72 2.47 -6.57
CA TRP A 43 3.91 1.31 -5.69
C TRP A 43 3.10 1.40 -4.41
N GLY A 44 2.93 2.60 -3.84
CA GLY A 44 2.05 2.82 -2.69
C GLY A 44 0.62 2.37 -2.98
N ALA A 45 0.08 2.70 -4.16
CA ALA A 45 -1.24 2.25 -4.58
C ALA A 45 -1.34 0.72 -4.72
N VAL A 46 -0.32 0.07 -5.30
CA VAL A 46 -0.28 -1.40 -5.41
C VAL A 46 -0.29 -2.07 -4.03
N LEU A 47 0.55 -1.61 -3.09
CA LEU A 47 0.58 -2.15 -1.73
C LEU A 47 -0.73 -1.91 -0.99
N LEU A 48 -1.35 -0.75 -1.20
CA LEU A 48 -2.63 -0.40 -0.57
C LEU A 48 -3.76 -1.31 -1.06
N VAL A 49 -3.87 -1.52 -2.38
CA VAL A 49 -4.85 -2.44 -2.97
C VAL A 49 -4.63 -3.87 -2.46
N PHE A 50 -3.37 -4.32 -2.40
CA PHE A 50 -3.04 -5.65 -1.89
C PHE A 50 -3.38 -5.81 -0.39
N GLY A 51 -3.01 -4.83 0.44
CA GLY A 51 -3.30 -4.85 1.87
C GLY A 51 -4.81 -4.86 2.15
N LEU A 52 -5.57 -4.02 1.44
CA LEU A 52 -7.03 -3.95 1.58
C LEU A 52 -7.73 -5.23 1.12
N THR A 53 -7.28 -5.86 0.03
CA THR A 53 -7.84 -7.14 -0.43
C THR A 53 -7.58 -8.25 0.58
N MET A 54 -6.38 -8.33 1.18
CA MET A 54 -6.10 -9.27 2.27
C MET A 54 -6.98 -9.02 3.49
N LEU A 55 -7.14 -7.77 3.92
CA LEU A 55 -8.00 -7.42 5.06
C LEU A 55 -9.47 -7.77 4.78
N PHE A 56 -9.93 -7.58 3.54
CA PHE A 56 -11.28 -7.98 3.12
C PHE A 56 -11.49 -9.49 3.24
N PHE A 57 -10.57 -10.30 2.71
CA PHE A 57 -10.64 -11.76 2.81
C PHE A 57 -10.50 -12.26 4.25
N ALA A 58 -9.66 -11.61 5.06
CA ALA A 58 -9.52 -11.95 6.47
C ALA A 58 -10.81 -11.69 7.26
N LYS A 59 -11.49 -10.55 7.00
CA LYS A 59 -12.80 -10.24 7.60
C LYS A 59 -13.88 -11.22 7.14
N LYS A 60 -13.86 -11.64 5.87
CA LYS A 60 -14.83 -12.61 5.33
C LYS A 60 -14.61 -14.02 5.90
N GLY A 61 -13.36 -14.45 6.06
CA GLY A 61 -13.01 -15.74 6.68
C GLY A 61 -13.40 -15.83 8.15
N LYS A 62 -13.22 -14.73 8.91
CA LYS A 62 -13.66 -14.65 10.31
C LYS A 62 -15.18 -14.69 10.51
N LYS A 63 -15.96 -14.42 9.46
CA LYS A 63 -17.44 -14.41 9.50
C LYS A 63 -18.05 -15.80 9.16
N GLN A 64 -17.23 -16.77 8.78
CA GLN A 64 -17.65 -18.12 8.37
C GLN A 64 -17.25 -19.23 9.36
N GLY A 65 -16.59 -18.89 10.47
CA GLY A 65 -16.32 -19.78 11.60
C GLY A 65 -16.96 -19.25 12.86
#